data_AF-A0A443SGB1-F1
#
_entry.id   AF-A0A443SGB1-F1
#
_cell.length_a   1.000
_cell.length_b   1.000
_cell.length_c   1.000
_cell.angle_alpha   90.00
_cell.angle_beta   90.00
_cell.angle_gamma   90.00
#
_symmetry.space_group_name_H-M   'P 1'
#
loop_
_entity.id
_entity.type
_entity.pdbx_description
1 polymer ?
#
loop_
_entity_poly.entity_id
_entity_poly.type
_entity_poly.pdbx_seq_one_letter_code
_entity_poly.pdbx_strand_id
1 'polypeptide(L)'
;MNVSTDRLRELDVIEKELQNALQSAGVAIQELSKDKPTIKQVELHSNAFLKSLQTVENGISKQIMYLTQSSTGQAHEGSCYASQKVLNMAWHRLEHARLRLNDLERCRLQHIQQMNAARQQMTVHSVATQQMPNQTQQPPSQQQ
;
A
#
# COMPACT_ATOMS: atom_id res chain seq x y z
N MET A 1 -4.23 -5.31 19.57
CA MET A 1 -3.72 -6.66 19.87
C MET A 1 -3.19 -7.24 18.57
N ASN A 2 -2.01 -7.86 18.60
CA ASN A 2 -1.32 -8.33 17.39
C ASN A 2 -1.93 -9.67 16.94
N VAL A 3 -2.55 -9.70 15.76
CA VAL A 3 -3.18 -10.90 15.19
C VAL A 3 -2.24 -12.10 15.19
N SER A 4 -0.93 -11.89 15.00
CA SER A 4 0.07 -12.97 15.07
C SER A 4 0.16 -13.60 16.46
N THR A 5 0.02 -12.81 17.53
CA THR A 5 0.03 -13.33 18.91
C THR A 5 -1.25 -14.10 19.25
N ASP A 6 -2.39 -13.70 18.72
CA ASP A 6 -3.65 -14.43 18.90
C ASP A 6 -3.66 -15.75 18.10
N ARG A 7 -3.04 -15.78 16.92
CA ARG A 7 -2.83 -17.01 16.15
C ARG A 7 -1.89 -17.98 16.82
N LEU A 8 -0.81 -17.49 17.43
CA LEU A 8 0.09 -18.35 18.21
C LEU A 8 -0.67 -19.00 19.37
N ARG A 9 -1.52 -18.25 20.08
CA ARG A 9 -2.38 -18.80 21.12
C ARG A 9 -3.38 -19.83 20.60
N GLU A 10 -3.97 -19.62 19.42
CA GLU A 10 -4.87 -20.62 18.82
C GLU A 10 -4.13 -21.92 18.52
N LEU A 11 -2.87 -21.86 18.08
CA LEU A 11 -2.03 -23.04 17.89
C LEU A 11 -1.71 -23.73 19.23
N ASP A 12 -1.41 -22.97 20.28
CA ASP A 12 -1.19 -23.53 21.64
C ASP A 12 -2.45 -24.28 22.13
N VAL A 13 -3.64 -23.74 21.86
CA VAL A 13 -4.91 -24.41 22.20
C VAL A 13 -5.09 -25.70 21.40
N ILE A 14 -4.79 -25.69 20.10
CA ILE A 14 -4.84 -26.90 19.26
C ILE A 14 -3.86 -27.95 19.78
N GLU A 15 -2.65 -27.56 20.17
CA GLU A 15 -1.65 -28.47 20.74
C GLU A 15 -2.15 -29.10 22.04
N LYS A 16 -2.76 -28.32 22.92
CA LYS A 16 -3.34 -28.82 24.16
C LYS A 16 -4.48 -29.81 23.92
N GLU A 17 -5.35 -29.54 22.94
CA GLU A 17 -6.40 -30.49 22.54
C GLU A 17 -5.84 -31.77 21.90
N LEU A 18 -4.71 -31.68 21.19
CA LEU A 18 -4.02 -32.87 20.68
C LEU A 18 -3.47 -33.74 21.82
N GLN A 19 -2.86 -33.11 22.83
CA GLN A 19 -2.40 -33.82 24.04
C GLN A 19 -3.59 -34.50 24.76
N ASN A 20 -4.72 -33.80 24.91
CA ASN A 20 -5.93 -34.36 25.50
C ASN A 20 -6.50 -35.55 24.70
N ALA A 21 -6.45 -35.48 23.37
CA ALA A 21 -6.85 -36.57 22.50
C ALA A 21 -5.98 -37.81 22.75
N LEU A 22 -4.66 -37.65 22.68
CA LEU A 22 -3.70 -38.73 22.91
C LEU A 22 -3.86 -39.36 24.30
N GLN A 23 -4.04 -38.53 25.34
CA GLN A 23 -4.28 -39.01 26.69
C GLN A 23 -5.56 -39.85 26.77
N SER A 24 -6.66 -39.36 26.19
CA SER A 24 -7.94 -40.08 26.18
C SER A 24 -7.84 -41.42 25.45
N ALA A 25 -7.16 -41.46 24.30
CA ALA A 25 -6.89 -42.69 23.58
C ALA A 25 -6.03 -43.67 24.41
N GLY A 26 -4.98 -43.17 25.06
CA GLY A 26 -4.12 -43.97 25.92
C GLY A 26 -4.88 -44.61 27.08
N VAL A 27 -5.77 -43.86 27.75
CA VAL A 27 -6.61 -44.40 28.83
C VAL A 27 -7.59 -45.46 28.30
N ALA A 28 -8.21 -45.24 27.13
CA ALA A 28 -9.10 -46.23 26.53
C ALA A 28 -8.38 -47.55 26.21
N ILE A 29 -7.17 -47.46 25.64
CA ILE A 29 -6.34 -48.64 25.32
C ILE A 29 -5.89 -49.34 26.61
N GLN A 30 -5.50 -48.59 27.64
CA GLN A 30 -5.11 -49.15 28.93
C GLN A 30 -6.29 -49.84 29.66
N GLU A 31 -7.51 -49.35 29.50
CA GLU A 31 -8.70 -50.03 30.01
C GLU A 31 -8.96 -51.34 29.27
N LEU A 32 -8.81 -51.34 27.94
CA LEU A 32 -8.94 -52.52 27.10
C LEU A 32 -7.88 -53.59 27.38
N SER A 33 -6.71 -53.22 27.91
CA SER A 33 -5.65 -54.17 28.25
C SER A 33 -5.85 -54.88 29.59
N LYS A 34 -6.92 -54.59 30.34
CA LYS A 34 -7.23 -55.26 31.61
C LYS A 34 -7.87 -56.64 31.36
N ASP A 35 -7.71 -57.56 32.30
CA ASP A 35 -8.35 -58.89 32.25
C ASP A 35 -9.89 -58.81 32.18
N LYS A 36 -10.46 -57.77 32.79
CA LYS A 36 -11.89 -57.44 32.75
C LYS A 36 -12.09 -55.96 32.43
N PRO A 37 -12.14 -55.58 31.14
CA PRO A 37 -12.32 -54.19 30.73
C PRO A 37 -13.69 -53.64 31.14
N THR A 38 -13.71 -52.38 31.60
CA THR A 38 -14.94 -51.64 31.86
C THR A 38 -15.38 -50.94 30.58
N ILE A 39 -16.30 -51.56 29.84
CA ILE A 39 -16.77 -51.05 28.53
C ILE A 39 -17.24 -49.59 28.61
N LYS A 40 -17.95 -49.19 29.67
CA LYS A 40 -18.40 -47.81 29.86
C LYS A 40 -17.24 -46.80 29.89
N GLN A 41 -16.09 -47.17 30.49
CA GLN A 41 -14.92 -46.29 30.51
C GLN A 41 -14.23 -46.24 29.15
N VAL A 42 -14.15 -47.39 28.46
CA VAL A 42 -13.63 -47.43 27.07
C VAL A 42 -14.45 -46.50 26.18
N GLU A 43 -15.78 -46.59 26.23
CA GLU A 43 -16.69 -45.74 25.46
C GLU A 43 -16.54 -44.26 25.84
N LEU A 44 -16.46 -43.94 27.14
CA LEU A 44 -16.28 -42.56 27.60
C LEU A 44 -15.00 -41.94 27.01
N HIS A 45 -13.87 -42.64 27.15
CA HIS A 45 -12.58 -42.14 26.68
C HIS A 45 -12.44 -42.15 25.16
N SER A 46 -13.10 -43.09 24.47
CA SER A 46 -13.17 -43.11 23.00
C SER A 46 -13.97 -41.92 22.46
N ASN A 47 -15.09 -41.59 23.11
CA ASN A 47 -15.88 -40.39 22.76
C ASN A 47 -15.13 -39.09 23.06
N ALA A 48 -14.41 -39.03 24.19
CA ALA A 48 -13.56 -37.88 24.53
C ALA A 48 -12.44 -37.70 23.49
N PHE A 49 -11.78 -38.79 23.08
CA PHE A 49 -10.80 -38.77 21.99
C PHE A 49 -11.40 -38.21 20.70
N LEU A 50 -12.56 -38.73 20.28
CA LEU A 50 -13.20 -38.31 19.02
C LEU A 50 -13.55 -36.81 19.03
N LYS A 51 -14.09 -36.31 20.16
CA LYS A 51 -14.44 -34.90 20.31
C LYS A 51 -13.21 -33.97 20.29
N SER A 52 -12.15 -34.38 20.98
CA SER A 52 -10.87 -33.65 21.00
C SER A 52 -10.26 -33.63 19.59
N LEU A 53 -10.28 -34.77 18.89
CA LEU A 53 -9.77 -34.91 17.54
C LEU A 53 -10.53 -34.03 16.54
N GLN A 54 -11.86 -33.97 16.62
CA GLN A 54 -12.68 -33.06 15.81
C GLN A 54 -12.31 -31.59 16.05
N THR A 55 -11.98 -31.23 17.30
CA THR A 55 -11.57 -29.86 17.64
C THR A 55 -10.21 -29.53 17.01
N VAL A 56 -9.25 -30.46 17.09
CA VAL A 56 -7.94 -30.36 16.44
C VAL A 56 -8.08 -30.23 14.93
N GLU A 57 -8.85 -31.11 14.29
CA GLU A 57 -9.07 -31.11 12.83
C GLU A 57 -9.67 -29.79 12.33
N ASN A 58 -10.70 -29.31 13.01
CA ASN A 58 -11.33 -28.01 12.68
C ASN A 58 -10.37 -26.84 12.90
N GLY A 59 -9.57 -26.87 13.97
CA GLY A 59 -8.57 -25.85 14.28
C GLY A 59 -7.49 -25.78 13.21
N ILE A 60 -6.89 -26.92 12.86
CA ILE A 60 -5.87 -27.02 11.82
C ILE A 60 -6.42 -26.58 10.47
N SER A 61 -7.63 -27.02 10.10
CA SER A 61 -8.27 -26.62 8.84
C SER A 61 -8.42 -25.10 8.74
N LYS A 62 -8.83 -24.43 9.82
CA LYS A 62 -8.91 -22.97 9.88
C LYS A 62 -7.53 -22.31 9.70
N GLN A 63 -6.48 -22.84 10.33
CA GLN A 63 -5.13 -22.31 10.15
C GLN A 63 -4.61 -22.50 8.72
N ILE A 64 -4.88 -23.66 8.10
CA ILE A 64 -4.54 -23.91 6.69
C ILE A 64 -5.27 -22.94 5.77
N MET A 65 -6.58 -22.74 5.97
CA MET A 65 -7.37 -21.77 5.21
C MET A 65 -6.83 -20.35 5.38
N TYR A 66 -6.49 -19.97 6.61
CA TYR A 66 -5.89 -18.67 6.89
C TYR A 66 -4.54 -18.51 6.18
N LEU A 67 -3.62 -19.48 6.33
CA LEU A 67 -2.33 -19.46 5.65
C LEU A 67 -2.48 -19.40 4.13
N THR A 68 -3.48 -20.09 3.58
CA THR A 68 -3.82 -20.05 2.14
C THR A 68 -4.31 -18.65 1.75
N GLN A 69 -5.17 -18.03 2.55
CA GLN A 69 -5.70 -16.68 2.29
C GLN A 69 -4.62 -15.59 2.48
N SER A 70 -3.77 -15.72 3.48
CA SER A 70 -2.64 -14.82 3.71
C SER A 70 -1.57 -14.97 2.62
N SER A 71 -1.34 -16.20 2.14
CA SER A 71 -0.39 -16.46 1.04
C SER A 71 -0.90 -16.00 -0.33
N THR A 72 -2.21 -15.80 -0.49
CA THR A 72 -2.83 -15.29 -1.74
C THR A 72 -2.94 -13.76 -1.79
N GLY A 73 -2.23 -13.04 -0.90
CA GLY A 73 -2.00 -11.59 -1.05
C GLY A 73 -3.18 -10.69 -0.68
N GLN A 74 -4.21 -11.22 -0.02
CA GLN A 74 -5.21 -10.35 0.61
C GLN A 74 -4.53 -9.55 1.71
N ALA A 75 -4.81 -8.23 1.78
CA ALA A 75 -4.12 -7.26 2.61
C ALA A 75 -4.31 -7.51 4.11
N HIS A 76 -3.62 -8.51 4.65
CA HIS A 76 -3.48 -8.71 6.07
C HIS A 76 -2.21 -7.98 6.52
N GLU A 77 -2.39 -7.22 7.59
CA GLU A 77 -1.47 -6.28 8.20
C GLU A 77 -0.12 -6.95 8.47
N GLY A 78 0.91 -6.59 7.69
CA GLY A 78 2.28 -7.08 7.88
C GLY A 78 2.95 -7.75 6.68
N SER A 79 2.22 -7.98 5.58
CA SER A 79 2.85 -8.49 4.35
C SER A 79 3.70 -7.40 3.65
N CYS A 80 4.83 -7.81 3.07
CA CYS A 80 5.69 -6.97 2.19
C CYS A 80 4.87 -6.19 1.14
N TYR A 81 3.71 -6.72 0.74
CA TYR A 81 2.75 -6.07 -0.15
C TYR A 81 2.28 -4.69 0.33
N ALA A 82 2.03 -4.49 1.63
CA ALA A 82 1.63 -3.19 2.16
C ALA A 82 2.74 -2.15 1.96
N SER A 83 3.98 -2.50 2.30
CA SER A 83 5.17 -1.65 2.08
C SER A 83 5.43 -1.42 0.58
N GLN A 84 5.27 -2.46 -0.25
CA GLN A 84 5.42 -2.37 -1.70
C GLN A 84 4.37 -1.45 -2.34
N LYS A 85 3.12 -1.50 -1.86
CA LYS A 85 2.04 -0.63 -2.31
C LYS A 85 2.28 0.82 -1.88
N VAL A 86 2.73 1.04 -0.63
CA VAL A 86 3.10 2.37 -0.15
C VAL A 86 4.24 2.94 -1.00
N LEU A 87 5.25 2.13 -1.32
CA LEU A 87 6.35 2.51 -2.22
C LEU A 87 5.84 2.85 -3.63
N ASN A 88 4.98 2.02 -4.22
CA ASN A 88 4.42 2.25 -5.54
C ASN A 88 3.57 3.55 -5.58
N MET A 89 2.75 3.76 -4.55
CA MET A 89 1.99 5.01 -4.38
C MET A 89 2.93 6.22 -4.20
N ALA A 90 4.02 6.09 -3.47
CA ALA A 90 5.03 7.15 -3.31
C ALA A 90 5.70 7.47 -4.66
N TRP A 91 6.01 6.47 -5.47
CA TRP A 91 6.51 6.63 -6.84
C TRP A 91 5.53 7.41 -7.72
N HIS A 92 4.25 7.03 -7.73
CA HIS A 92 3.23 7.77 -8.48
C HIS A 92 3.08 9.22 -8.01
N ARG A 93 3.14 9.46 -6.70
CA ARG A 93 3.10 10.82 -6.13
C ARG A 93 4.32 11.65 -6.53
N LEU A 94 5.51 11.04 -6.51
CA LEU A 94 6.76 11.68 -6.94
C LEU A 94 6.71 12.06 -8.42
N GLU A 95 6.25 11.14 -9.27
CA GLU A 95 6.13 11.40 -10.71
C GLU A 95 5.13 12.52 -10.99
N HIS A 96 3.98 12.52 -10.31
CA HIS A 96 3.02 13.61 -10.39
C HIS A 96 3.63 14.96 -9.96
N ALA A 97 4.40 14.99 -8.88
CA ALA A 97 5.09 16.21 -8.44
C ALA A 97 6.12 16.70 -9.48
N ARG A 98 6.87 15.79 -10.12
CA ARG A 98 7.81 16.13 -11.20
C ARG A 98 7.11 16.73 -12.41
N LEU A 99 6.00 16.14 -12.84
CA LEU A 99 5.19 16.67 -13.95
C LEU A 99 4.72 18.09 -13.64
N ARG A 100 4.16 18.31 -12.43
CA ARG A 100 3.70 19.64 -12.00
C ARG A 100 4.83 20.68 -11.93
N LEU A 101 6.03 20.27 -11.52
CA LEU A 101 7.20 21.16 -11.50
C LEU A 101 7.65 21.54 -12.92
N ASN A 102 7.69 20.57 -13.83
CA ASN A 102 8.02 20.82 -15.24
C ASN A 102 7.01 21.76 -15.90
N ASP A 103 5.71 21.61 -15.61
CA ASP A 103 4.67 22.52 -16.11
C ASP A 103 4.90 23.95 -15.60
N LEU A 104 5.24 24.09 -14.31
CA LEU A 104 5.52 25.39 -13.71
C LEU A 104 6.77 26.05 -14.33
N GLU A 105 7.82 25.26 -14.58
CA GLU A 105 9.03 25.73 -15.25
C GLU A 105 8.73 26.22 -16.67
N ARG A 106 7.89 25.49 -17.42
CA ARG A 106 7.42 25.93 -18.74
C ARG A 106 6.65 27.24 -18.67
N CYS A 107 5.72 27.39 -17.73
CA CYS A 107 4.99 28.64 -17.53
C CYS A 107 5.93 29.80 -17.17
N ARG A 108 6.93 29.56 -16.32
CA ARG A 108 7.94 30.56 -15.96
C ARG A 108 8.73 31.03 -17.18
N LEU A 109 9.20 30.10 -18.01
CA LEU A 109 9.95 30.43 -19.22
C LEU A 109 9.11 31.23 -20.23
N GLN A 110 7.84 30.84 -20.42
CA GLN A 110 6.90 31.59 -21.25
C GLN A 110 6.68 33.01 -20.74
N HIS A 111 6.52 33.17 -19.42
CA HIS A 111 6.34 34.48 -18.81
C HIS A 111 7.58 35.38 -19.00
N ILE A 112 8.79 34.85 -18.78
CA ILE A 112 10.05 35.58 -19.02
C ILE A 112 10.16 35.98 -20.50
N GLN A 113 9.82 35.07 -21.43
CA GLN A 113 9.86 35.36 -22.86
C GLN A 113 8.88 36.46 -23.26
N GLN A 114 7.65 36.43 -22.75
CA GLN A 114 6.65 37.49 -22.97
C GLN A 114 7.12 38.83 -22.41
N MET A 115 7.69 38.84 -21.21
CA MET A 115 8.20 40.05 -20.58
C MET A 115 9.37 40.66 -21.36
N ASN A 116 10.27 39.82 -21.88
CA ASN A 116 11.38 40.25 -22.75
C ASN A 116 10.87 40.80 -24.10
N ALA A 117 9.86 40.18 -24.70
CA ALA A 117 9.25 40.66 -25.93
C ALA A 117 8.53 42.00 -25.75
N ALA A 118 7.78 42.17 -24.66
CA ALA A 118 7.13 43.44 -24.30
C ALA A 118 8.15 44.57 -24.07
N ARG A 119 9.29 44.25 -23.46
CA ARG A 119 10.38 45.21 -23.23
C ARG A 119 11.04 45.64 -24.54
N GLN A 120 11.22 44.74 -25.51
CA GLN A 120 11.74 45.08 -26.84
C GLN A 120 10.77 45.98 -27.64
N GLN A 121 9.46 45.74 -27.53
CA GLN A 121 8.45 46.58 -28.21
C GLN A 121 8.41 48.02 -27.66
N MET A 122 8.58 48.22 -26.35
CA MET A 122 8.71 49.57 -25.76
C MET A 122 9.97 50.29 -26.24
N THR A 123 11.12 49.60 -26.35
CA THR A 123 12.35 50.22 -26.85
C THR A 123 12.19 50.68 -28.29
N VAL A 124 11.62 49.87 -29.19
CA VAL A 124 11.41 50.23 -30.61
C VAL A 124 10.48 51.43 -30.77
N HIS A 125 9.43 51.55 -29.96
CA HIS A 125 8.53 52.72 -29.99
C HIS A 125 9.23 54.03 -29.58
N SER A 126 10.19 53.96 -28.64
CA SER A 126 10.95 55.13 -28.18
C SER A 126 12.03 55.60 -29.16
N VAL A 127 12.63 54.71 -29.97
CA VAL A 127 13.64 55.12 -30.97
C VAL A 127 12.99 55.71 -32.24
N ALA A 128 11.78 55.25 -32.59
CA ALA A 128 11.06 55.72 -33.78
C ALA A 128 10.56 57.18 -33.67
N THR A 129 10.44 57.74 -32.45
CA THR A 129 9.99 59.13 -32.26
C THR A 129 11.13 60.16 -32.24
N GLN A 130 12.40 59.75 -32.39
CA GLN A 130 13.56 60.65 -32.27
C GLN A 130 14.42 60.75 -33.54
N GLN A 131 13.81 60.65 -34.73
CA GLN A 131 14.44 61.04 -36.01
C GLN A 131 13.52 61.97 -36.80
N MET A 132 13.71 63.27 -36.59
CA MET A 132 13.19 64.37 -37.41
C MET A 132 14.40 65.21 -37.85
N PRO A 133 14.78 65.24 -39.15
CA PRO A 133 15.84 66.11 -39.63
C PRO A 133 15.37 67.55 -39.80
N ASN A 134 16.28 68.44 -39.45
CA ASN A 134 16.23 69.89 -39.41
C ASN A 134 15.83 70.55 -40.75
N GLN A 135 15.06 71.65 -40.66
CA GLN A 135 14.62 72.50 -41.77
C GLN A 135 15.79 73.26 -42.42
N THR A 136 15.73 73.45 -43.75
CA THR A 136 16.38 74.59 -44.42
C THR A 136 15.32 75.36 -45.21
N GLN A 137 14.97 76.54 -44.70
CA GLN A 137 14.09 77.53 -45.33
C GLN A 137 14.85 78.30 -46.43
N GLN A 138 14.20 78.56 -47.56
CA GLN A 138 14.60 79.55 -48.57
C GLN A 138 13.60 80.72 -48.55
N PRO A 139 14.06 81.99 -48.59
CA PRO A 139 13.19 83.17 -48.46
C PRO A 139 12.58 83.61 -49.81
N PRO A 140 11.47 84.39 -49.78
CA PRO A 140 10.75 84.79 -50.98
C PRO A 140 11.28 86.10 -51.57
N SER A 141 11.34 86.18 -52.90
CA SER A 141 11.62 87.41 -53.65
C SER A 141 10.33 87.97 -54.25
N GLN A 142 10.02 89.22 -53.91
CA GLN A 142 8.95 90.04 -54.47
C GLN A 142 9.34 90.70 -55.81
N GLN A 143 8.29 91.17 -56.50
CA GLN A 143 8.22 92.16 -57.59
C GLN A 143 8.57 91.65 -58.99
N GLN A 144 7.78 91.94 -60.03
CA GLN A 144 6.89 93.10 -60.25
C GLN A 144 5.70 92.72 -61.15
#